data_AF-A0A085M434-F1
#
_entry.id   AF-A0A085M434-F1
#
_cell.length_a   1.000
_cell.length_b   1.000
_cell.length_c   1.000
_cell.angle_alpha   90.00
_cell.angle_beta   90.00
_cell.angle_gamma   90.00
#
_symmetry.space_group_name_H-M   'P 1'
#
loop_
_entity.id
_entity.type
_entity.pdbx_description
1 polymer ?
#
loop_
_entity_poly.entity_id
_entity_poly.type
_entity_poly.pdbx_seq_one_letter_code
_entity_poly.pdbx_strand_id
1 'polypeptide(L)'
;MSSLHLTPAGRLRPVILDGRSLLSYEKGQEKPSVVLLTALKKFIAKGHRAIVTIAQYELDDICRDVAEATAFEFMKRHHLLAVFNRRVPPTLGDRGILDQEFAGIVKEAFVTGALIVSNDKLEIVCVSHRSLKSVSERIIKFCWIGDRLALYPDNDYADMSMPKHVYDFAPEEKVGKVVSPLDDVAQRFLLSAIDKILSKADAGNRGITKIKAY
;
A
#
# COMPACT_ATOMS: atom_id res chain seq x y z
N MET A 1 28.61 36.93 -9.54
CA MET A 1 28.72 35.56 -9.00
C MET A 1 27.32 35.11 -8.63
N SER A 2 26.70 34.26 -9.45
CA SER A 2 25.36 33.74 -9.19
C SER A 2 25.46 32.53 -8.26
N SER A 3 24.92 32.65 -7.04
CA SER A 3 24.63 31.50 -6.20
C SER A 3 23.63 30.60 -6.93
N LEU A 4 24.01 29.34 -7.15
CA LEU A 4 23.04 28.29 -7.46
C LEU A 4 22.18 28.09 -6.20
N HIS A 5 21.10 28.86 -6.10
CA HIS A 5 20.02 28.54 -5.16
C HIS A 5 19.35 27.26 -5.65
N LEU A 6 19.81 26.13 -5.12
CA LEU A 6 19.10 24.87 -5.20
C LEU A 6 17.83 25.01 -4.37
N THR A 7 16.70 25.32 -5.00
CA THR A 7 15.39 25.13 -4.37
C THR A 7 15.15 23.64 -4.22
N PRO A 8 14.86 23.12 -3.01
CA PRO A 8 14.47 21.74 -2.84
C PRO A 8 13.02 21.60 -3.35
N ALA A 9 12.86 21.24 -4.63
CA ALA A 9 11.71 20.43 -5.02
C ALA A 9 12.06 19.00 -4.57
N GLY A 10 11.50 18.47 -3.48
CA GLY A 10 10.06 18.24 -3.34
C GLY A 10 9.66 16.97 -4.10
N ARG A 11 10.39 15.86 -3.94
CA ARG A 11 10.19 14.63 -4.74
C ARG A 11 9.78 13.48 -3.82
N LEU A 12 8.53 13.05 -3.93
CA LEU A 12 7.95 11.99 -3.10
C LEU A 12 8.39 10.61 -3.59
N ARG A 13 8.73 9.72 -2.66
CA ARG A 13 9.01 8.31 -2.97
C ARG A 13 7.75 7.60 -3.49
N PRO A 14 7.88 6.66 -4.45
CA PRO A 14 6.79 5.73 -4.74
C PRO A 14 6.50 4.87 -3.51
N VAL A 15 5.29 4.35 -3.42
CA VAL A 15 4.79 3.55 -2.30
C VAL A 15 4.28 2.22 -2.80
N ILE A 16 4.77 1.13 -2.23
CA ILE A 16 4.26 -0.21 -2.43
C ILE A 16 3.45 -0.58 -1.18
N LEU A 17 2.18 -0.91 -1.38
CA LEU A 17 1.24 -1.32 -0.35
C LEU A 17 1.08 -2.83 -0.41
N ASP A 18 1.46 -3.52 0.66
CA ASP A 18 1.23 -4.95 0.79
C ASP A 18 -0.26 -5.23 1.02
N GLY A 19 -0.94 -5.70 -0.03
CA GLY A 19 -2.38 -5.92 -0.03
C GLY A 19 -2.80 -7.00 0.96
N ARG A 20 -2.05 -8.09 1.06
CA ARG A 20 -2.31 -9.15 2.04
C ARG A 20 -2.22 -8.60 3.45
N SER A 21 -1.16 -7.86 3.76
CA SER A 21 -0.99 -7.25 5.07
C SER A 21 -2.11 -6.26 5.39
N LEU A 22 -2.48 -5.38 4.44
CA LEU A 22 -3.58 -4.43 4.61
C LEU A 22 -4.93 -5.10 4.91
N LEU A 23 -5.19 -6.25 4.28
CA LEU A 23 -6.41 -7.03 4.44
C LEU A 23 -6.40 -7.91 5.70
N SER A 24 -5.24 -8.15 6.31
CA SER A 24 -5.15 -8.90 7.58
C SER A 24 -5.89 -8.20 8.73
N TYR A 25 -6.04 -6.87 8.64
CA TYR A 25 -6.94 -6.09 9.48
C TYR A 25 -8.36 -6.12 8.89
N GLU A 26 -8.95 -7.30 8.71
CA GLU A 26 -10.38 -7.39 8.44
C GLU A 26 -11.13 -7.16 9.76
N LYS A 27 -11.56 -5.92 10.00
CA LYS A 27 -12.85 -5.73 10.66
C LYS A 27 -13.85 -6.40 9.72
N GLY A 28 -14.31 -7.61 10.03
CA GLY A 28 -15.02 -8.53 9.12
C GLY A 28 -16.36 -8.05 8.53
N GLN A 29 -16.48 -6.79 8.14
CA GLN A 29 -17.63 -6.11 7.56
C GLN A 29 -17.28 -5.15 6.41
N GLU A 30 -16.00 -4.78 6.21
CA GLU A 30 -15.61 -3.94 5.06
C GLU A 30 -15.22 -4.80 3.87
N LYS A 31 -15.57 -4.33 2.66
CA LYS A 31 -15.19 -5.03 1.45
C LYS A 31 -13.68 -4.87 1.18
N PRO A 32 -12.96 -5.92 0.73
CA PRO A 32 -11.53 -5.87 0.48
C PRO A 32 -11.08 -4.72 -0.43
N SER A 33 -11.81 -4.45 -1.52
CA SER A 33 -11.49 -3.33 -2.42
C SER A 33 -11.60 -1.95 -1.73
N VAL A 34 -12.52 -1.78 -0.77
CA VAL A 34 -12.70 -0.53 -0.01
C VAL A 34 -11.49 -0.26 0.87
N VAL A 35 -11.01 -1.28 1.57
CA VAL A 35 -9.81 -1.20 2.43
C VAL A 35 -8.60 -0.76 1.59
N LEU A 36 -8.36 -1.44 0.47
CA LEU A 36 -7.22 -1.18 -0.41
C LEU A 36 -7.29 0.20 -1.10
N LEU A 37 -8.47 0.60 -1.57
CA LEU A 37 -8.69 1.92 -2.18
C LEU A 37 -8.53 3.06 -1.15
N THR A 38 -8.96 2.84 0.09
CA THR A 38 -8.78 3.80 1.18
C THR A 38 -7.29 4.00 1.50
N ALA A 39 -6.53 2.90 1.56
CA ALA A 39 -5.09 2.96 1.73
C ALA A 39 -4.41 3.72 0.58
N LEU A 40 -4.73 3.38 -0.68
CA LEU A 40 -4.22 4.08 -1.87
C LEU A 40 -4.53 5.59 -1.84
N LYS A 41 -5.78 5.94 -1.51
CA LYS A 41 -6.23 7.33 -1.46
C LYS A 41 -5.38 8.19 -0.53
N LYS A 42 -4.95 7.66 0.63
CA LYS A 42 -4.07 8.37 1.58
C LYS A 42 -2.80 8.89 0.90
N PHE A 43 -2.16 8.06 0.07
CA PHE A 43 -0.89 8.39 -0.58
C PHE A 43 -1.09 9.24 -1.84
N ILE A 44 -2.09 8.90 -2.66
CA ILE A 44 -2.43 9.66 -3.87
C ILE A 44 -2.84 11.08 -3.48
N ALA A 45 -3.59 11.29 -2.39
CA ALA A 45 -3.96 12.62 -1.89
C ALA A 45 -2.76 13.49 -1.52
N LYS A 46 -1.62 12.86 -1.24
CA LYS A 46 -0.35 13.52 -0.93
C LYS A 46 0.57 13.64 -2.15
N GLY A 47 0.17 13.17 -3.33
CA GLY A 47 0.95 13.25 -4.57
C GLY A 47 1.91 12.07 -4.82
N HIS A 48 1.89 11.05 -3.97
CA HIS A 48 2.70 9.84 -4.18
C HIS A 48 2.14 9.00 -5.32
N ARG A 49 3.03 8.33 -6.05
CA ARG A 49 2.65 7.13 -6.82
C ARG A 49 2.55 5.95 -5.85
N ALA A 50 1.39 5.31 -5.80
CA ALA A 50 1.13 4.19 -4.91
C ALA A 50 0.57 3.01 -5.71
N ILE A 51 1.02 1.81 -5.35
CA ILE A 51 0.55 0.55 -5.95
C ILE A 51 0.29 -0.46 -4.84
N VAL A 52 -0.80 -1.19 -4.95
CA VAL A 52 -1.08 -2.36 -4.12
C VAL A 52 -0.51 -3.60 -4.79
N THR A 53 0.12 -4.47 -4.01
CA THR A 53 0.57 -5.79 -4.43
C THR A 53 -0.27 -6.87 -3.78
N ILE A 54 -0.71 -7.87 -4.53
CA ILE A 54 -1.43 -9.02 -4.00
C ILE A 54 -1.14 -10.27 -4.84
N ALA A 55 -1.20 -11.45 -4.23
CA ALA A 55 -1.16 -12.68 -4.99
C ALA A 55 -2.46 -12.94 -5.76
N GLN A 56 -2.36 -13.59 -6.93
CA GLN A 56 -3.53 -13.88 -7.78
C GLN A 56 -4.58 -14.73 -7.05
N TYR A 57 -4.15 -15.75 -6.31
CA TYR A 57 -5.08 -16.62 -5.59
C TYR A 57 -5.84 -15.87 -4.48
N GLU A 58 -5.16 -14.97 -3.76
CA GLU A 58 -5.81 -14.12 -2.76
C GLU A 58 -6.79 -13.15 -3.42
N LEU A 59 -6.42 -12.58 -4.58
CA LEU A 59 -7.31 -11.73 -5.36
C LEU A 59 -8.58 -12.49 -5.80
N ASP A 60 -8.42 -13.73 -6.24
CA ASP A 60 -9.54 -14.59 -6.65
C ASP A 60 -10.45 -14.91 -5.45
N ASP A 61 -9.87 -15.13 -4.26
CA ASP A 61 -10.62 -15.42 -3.03
C ASP A 61 -11.40 -14.21 -2.48
N ILE A 62 -10.88 -12.99 -2.67
CA ILE A 62 -11.51 -11.75 -2.17
C ILE A 62 -12.45 -11.09 -3.19
N CYS A 63 -12.36 -11.46 -4.47
CA CYS A 63 -13.24 -10.95 -5.53
C CYS A 63 -14.62 -11.62 -5.49
N ARG A 64 -15.40 -11.30 -4.46
CA ARG A 64 -16.65 -12.01 -4.12
C ARG A 64 -17.87 -11.59 -4.96
N ASP A 65 -17.88 -10.37 -5.51
CA ASP A 65 -19.03 -9.84 -6.25
C ASP A 65 -18.63 -8.92 -7.41
N VAL A 66 -19.62 -8.49 -8.21
CA VAL A 66 -19.42 -7.62 -9.39
C VAL A 66 -18.84 -6.26 -9.01
N ALA A 67 -19.17 -5.73 -7.82
CA ALA A 67 -18.63 -4.45 -7.37
C ALA A 67 -17.15 -4.57 -7.01
N GLU A 68 -16.75 -5.64 -6.32
CA GLU A 68 -15.34 -5.96 -6.08
C GLU A 68 -14.57 -6.16 -7.40
N ALA A 69 -15.11 -6.95 -8.32
CA ALA A 69 -14.50 -7.16 -9.63
C ALA A 69 -14.30 -5.85 -10.39
N THR A 70 -15.29 -4.96 -10.35
CA THR A 70 -15.22 -3.63 -10.99
C THR A 70 -14.14 -2.77 -10.34
N ALA A 71 -14.04 -2.78 -9.01
CA ALA A 71 -13.03 -2.01 -8.28
C ALA A 71 -11.61 -2.53 -8.55
N PHE A 72 -11.39 -3.84 -8.52
CA PHE A 72 -10.09 -4.44 -8.83
C PHE A 72 -9.69 -4.24 -10.29
N GLU A 73 -10.63 -4.33 -11.23
CA GLU A 73 -10.39 -4.03 -12.63
C GLU A 73 -10.02 -2.56 -12.85
N PHE A 74 -10.70 -1.64 -12.16
CA PHE A 74 -10.31 -0.23 -12.13
C PHE A 74 -8.86 -0.08 -11.63
N MET A 75 -8.52 -0.71 -10.50
CA MET A 75 -7.16 -0.62 -9.95
C MET A 75 -6.10 -1.16 -10.94
N LYS A 76 -6.38 -2.29 -11.62
CA LYS A 76 -5.49 -2.86 -12.64
C LYS A 76 -5.29 -1.90 -13.82
N ARG A 77 -6.37 -1.37 -14.39
CA ARG A 77 -6.33 -0.47 -15.56
C ARG A 77 -5.55 0.82 -15.30
N HIS A 78 -5.55 1.28 -14.05
CA HIS A 78 -4.84 2.49 -13.64
C HIS A 78 -3.49 2.22 -12.97
N HIS A 79 -2.96 0.99 -13.08
CA HIS A 79 -1.67 0.60 -12.50
C HIS A 79 -1.58 0.82 -10.98
N LEU A 80 -2.72 0.73 -10.28
CA LEU A 80 -2.82 0.80 -8.83
C LEU A 80 -2.80 -0.58 -8.17
N LEU A 81 -2.87 -1.65 -8.96
CA LEU A 81 -2.81 -3.05 -8.49
C LEU A 81 -1.81 -3.83 -9.36
N ALA A 82 -0.80 -4.42 -8.72
CA ALA A 82 0.07 -5.43 -9.29
C ALA A 82 -0.30 -6.80 -8.71
N VAL A 83 -0.49 -7.78 -9.58
CA VAL A 83 -0.89 -9.13 -9.18
C VAL A 83 0.26 -10.11 -9.43
N PHE A 84 0.64 -10.85 -8.40
CA PHE A 84 1.69 -11.86 -8.48
C PHE A 84 1.09 -13.24 -8.73
N ASN A 85 1.48 -13.86 -9.85
CA ASN A 85 1.10 -15.23 -10.15
C ASN A 85 2.04 -16.21 -9.43
N ARG A 86 1.48 -17.05 -8.55
CA ARG A 86 2.18 -18.13 -7.83
C ARG A 86 2.52 -19.32 -8.75
N ARG A 87 3.10 -19.07 -9.93
CA ARG A 87 3.54 -20.13 -10.86
C ARG A 87 4.97 -20.60 -10.59
N VAL A 88 5.67 -19.96 -9.67
CA VAL A 88 7.06 -20.26 -9.38
C VAL A 88 7.15 -20.81 -7.95
N PRO A 89 7.82 -21.97 -7.75
CA PRO A 89 7.98 -22.55 -6.42
C PRO A 89 8.60 -21.54 -5.45
N PRO A 90 8.25 -21.63 -4.15
CA PRO A 90 8.77 -20.68 -3.18
C PRO A 90 10.30 -20.76 -3.14
N THR A 91 10.93 -19.60 -2.97
CA THR A 91 12.38 -19.49 -3.00
C THR A 91 12.97 -19.95 -1.67
N LEU A 92 13.92 -20.88 -1.71
CA LEU A 92 14.79 -21.17 -0.58
C LEU A 92 15.70 -19.97 -0.34
N GLY A 93 15.49 -19.25 0.75
CA GLY A 93 16.46 -18.30 1.29
C GLY A 93 17.34 -18.97 2.33
N ASP A 94 18.46 -18.32 2.67
CA ASP A 94 19.42 -18.80 3.68
C ASP A 94 18.81 -19.04 5.07
N ARG A 95 17.58 -18.58 5.32
CA ARG A 95 16.84 -18.71 6.59
C ARG A 95 15.46 -19.36 6.48
N GLY A 96 15.12 -19.98 5.35
CA GLY A 96 13.85 -20.70 5.17
C GLY A 96 13.16 -20.46 3.84
N ILE A 97 11.91 -20.94 3.73
CA ILE A 97 11.05 -20.74 2.56
C ILE A 97 10.52 -19.31 2.58
N LEU A 98 10.90 -18.52 1.57
CA LEU A 98 10.42 -17.15 1.40
C LEU A 98 9.30 -17.13 0.35
N ASP A 99 8.15 -16.56 0.72
CA ASP A 99 7.09 -16.27 -0.25
C ASP A 99 7.64 -15.33 -1.33
N GLN A 100 7.49 -15.73 -2.59
CA GLN A 100 8.06 -14.96 -3.71
C GLN A 100 7.48 -13.56 -3.83
N GLU A 101 6.25 -13.37 -3.39
CA GLU A 101 5.62 -12.04 -3.32
C GLU A 101 6.46 -11.08 -2.48
N PHE A 102 6.90 -11.52 -1.29
CA PHE A 102 7.77 -10.73 -0.41
C PHE A 102 9.12 -10.43 -1.07
N ALA A 103 9.70 -11.40 -1.77
CA ALA A 103 10.92 -11.18 -2.54
C ALA A 103 10.71 -10.19 -3.71
N GLY A 104 9.55 -10.24 -4.37
CA GLY A 104 9.16 -9.32 -5.43
C GLY A 104 9.01 -7.89 -4.93
N ILE A 105 8.26 -7.69 -3.84
CA ILE A 105 8.06 -6.39 -3.18
C ILE A 105 9.40 -5.77 -2.79
N VAL A 106 10.26 -6.53 -2.10
CA VAL A 106 11.56 -6.02 -1.62
C VAL A 106 12.51 -5.70 -2.77
N LYS A 107 12.54 -6.51 -3.83
CA LYS A 107 13.33 -6.23 -5.03
C LYS A 107 12.84 -5.00 -5.78
N GLU A 108 11.52 -4.84 -5.92
CA GLU A 108 10.95 -3.66 -6.57
C GLU A 108 11.26 -2.39 -5.76
N ALA A 109 11.12 -2.43 -4.44
CA ALA A 109 11.48 -1.32 -3.56
C ALA A 109 12.98 -1.01 -3.55
N PHE A 110 13.84 -2.01 -3.77
CA PHE A 110 15.27 -1.81 -3.98
C PHE A 110 15.54 -1.06 -5.29
N VAL A 111 14.92 -1.49 -6.40
CA VAL A 111 15.13 -0.90 -7.72
C VAL A 111 14.53 0.51 -7.81
N THR A 112 13.35 0.73 -7.26
CA THR A 112 12.61 2.02 -7.38
C THR A 112 12.92 2.99 -6.26
N GLY A 113 13.53 2.52 -5.16
CA GLY A 113 13.66 3.29 -3.94
C GLY A 113 12.33 3.54 -3.22
N ALA A 114 11.30 2.74 -3.52
CA ALA A 114 9.99 2.82 -2.90
C ALA A 114 10.04 2.58 -1.39
N LEU A 115 9.03 3.14 -0.72
CA LEU A 115 8.63 2.75 0.62
C LEU A 115 7.71 1.54 0.52
N ILE A 116 7.79 0.64 1.49
CA ILE A 116 6.91 -0.51 1.59
C ILE A 116 6.01 -0.29 2.81
N VAL A 117 4.70 -0.40 2.64
CA VAL A 117 3.76 -0.39 3.76
C VAL A 117 3.30 -1.83 4.00
N SER A 118 3.77 -2.43 5.09
CA SER A 118 3.45 -3.80 5.48
C SER A 118 3.70 -4.00 6.97
N ASN A 119 2.88 -4.83 7.61
CA ASN A 119 3.10 -5.37 8.95
C ASN A 119 3.78 -6.74 8.93
N ASP A 120 3.96 -7.34 7.75
CA ASP A 120 4.65 -8.62 7.60
C ASP A 120 6.16 -8.47 7.80
N LYS A 121 6.81 -9.59 8.12
CA LYS A 121 8.25 -9.65 8.45
C LYS A 121 9.15 -9.65 7.21
N LEU A 122 8.99 -8.64 6.34
CA LEU A 122 9.75 -8.47 5.10
C LEU A 122 11.24 -8.21 5.35
N GLU A 123 11.62 -7.79 6.55
CA GLU A 123 13.02 -7.64 6.96
C GLU A 123 13.80 -8.96 6.87
N ILE A 124 13.12 -10.12 6.99
CA ILE A 124 13.74 -11.44 6.83
C ILE A 124 14.29 -11.59 5.41
N VAL A 125 13.56 -11.12 4.39
CA VAL A 125 14.01 -11.12 2.99
C VAL A 125 15.20 -10.17 2.80
N CYS A 126 15.17 -9.01 3.47
CA CYS A 126 16.22 -8.00 3.40
C CYS A 126 17.55 -8.49 3.98
N VAL A 127 17.51 -9.26 5.08
CA VAL A 127 18.73 -9.81 5.70
C VAL A 127 19.27 -11.03 4.94
N SER A 128 18.43 -11.74 4.18
CA SER A 128 18.86 -12.85 3.33
C SER A 128 19.67 -12.42 2.11
N HIS A 129 19.70 -11.13 1.75
CA HIS A 129 20.50 -10.62 0.63
C HIS A 129 21.19 -9.31 1.01
N ARG A 130 22.54 -9.32 1.06
CA ARG A 130 23.33 -8.15 1.50
C ARG A 130 23.00 -6.85 0.78
N SER A 131 22.66 -6.91 -0.51
CA SER A 131 22.25 -5.75 -1.32
C SER A 131 20.89 -5.17 -0.90
N LEU A 132 19.99 -5.99 -0.36
CA LEU A 132 18.63 -5.60 0.02
C LEU A 132 18.54 -5.05 1.45
N LYS A 133 19.63 -5.07 2.22
CA LYS A 133 19.64 -4.61 3.62
C LYS A 133 19.10 -3.18 3.77
N SER A 134 19.41 -2.28 2.82
CA SER A 134 18.94 -0.89 2.86
C SER A 134 17.42 -0.73 2.65
N VAL A 135 16.74 -1.76 2.15
CA VAL A 135 15.27 -1.74 1.98
C VAL A 135 14.57 -1.84 3.34
N SER A 136 15.20 -2.46 4.34
CA SER A 136 14.59 -2.64 5.67
C SER A 136 14.23 -1.31 6.35
N GLU A 137 15.05 -0.28 6.15
CA GLU A 137 14.82 1.09 6.66
C GLU A 137 13.65 1.81 5.96
N ARG A 138 13.10 1.22 4.89
CA ARG A 138 12.01 1.77 4.08
C ARG A 138 10.69 1.01 4.26
N ILE A 139 10.66 0.03 5.17
CA ILE A 139 9.44 -0.68 5.55
C ILE A 139 8.75 0.15 6.64
N ILE A 140 7.53 0.58 6.37
CA ILE A 140 6.68 1.37 7.25
C ILE A 140 5.52 0.48 7.69
N LYS A 141 5.35 0.32 8.99
CA LYS A 141 4.24 -0.42 9.57
C LYS A 141 3.00 0.47 9.66
N PHE A 142 1.84 -0.15 9.83
CA PHE A 142 0.57 0.58 9.87
C PHE A 142 -0.46 -0.03 10.81
N CYS A 143 -1.40 0.80 11.24
CA CYS A 143 -2.60 0.37 11.95
C CYS A 143 -3.82 1.12 11.42
N TRP A 144 -4.99 0.52 11.58
CA TRP A 144 -6.25 1.17 11.26
C TRP A 144 -6.88 1.73 12.53
N ILE A 145 -7.26 3.00 12.48
CA ILE A 145 -7.97 3.70 13.56
C ILE A 145 -9.32 4.14 12.99
N GLY A 146 -10.35 3.32 13.21
CA GLY A 146 -11.61 3.50 12.50
C GLY A 146 -11.43 3.22 11.01
N ASP A 147 -11.77 4.21 10.17
CA ASP A 147 -11.62 4.22 8.72
C ASP A 147 -10.26 4.78 8.25
N ARG A 148 -9.36 5.11 9.18
CA ARG A 148 -8.10 5.82 8.88
C ARG A 148 -6.90 4.90 8.99
N LEU A 149 -6.12 4.86 7.92
CA LEU A 149 -4.80 4.24 7.92
C LEU A 149 -3.78 5.18 8.61
N ALA A 150 -3.19 4.74 9.72
CA ALA A 150 -2.10 5.41 10.42
C ALA A 150 -0.78 4.67 10.17
N LEU A 151 0.30 5.42 9.92
CA LEU A 151 1.62 4.88 9.59
C LEU A 151 2.61 5.15 10.72
N TYR A 152 3.45 4.18 11.02
CA TYR A 152 4.50 4.32 12.02
C TYR A 152 5.81 3.67 11.56
N PRO A 153 6.95 4.32 11.81
CA PRO A 153 8.27 3.81 11.43
C PRO A 153 8.80 2.74 12.40
N ASP A 154 8.19 2.57 13.58
CA ASP A 154 8.73 1.73 14.65
C ASP A 154 8.25 0.28 14.62
N ASN A 155 9.14 -0.61 15.04
CA ASN A 155 8.89 -2.05 15.15
C ASN A 155 8.25 -2.48 16.48
N ASP A 156 8.18 -1.59 17.48
CA ASP A 156 7.81 -1.89 18.86
C ASP A 156 6.44 -1.28 19.24
N TYR A 157 5.37 -1.73 18.60
CA TYR A 157 4.01 -1.43 19.07
C TYR A 157 3.29 -2.69 19.53
N ALA A 158 2.71 -2.61 20.73
CA ALA A 158 1.71 -3.56 21.18
C ALA A 158 0.41 -3.32 20.38
N ASP A 159 -0.22 -4.40 19.92
CA ASP A 159 -1.30 -4.50 18.91
C ASP A 159 -2.53 -3.56 19.05
N MET A 160 -2.62 -2.70 20.08
CA MET A 160 -3.86 -1.98 20.43
C MET A 160 -3.67 -0.53 20.92
N SER A 161 -2.46 0.05 20.93
CA SER A 161 -2.24 1.44 21.40
C SER A 161 -2.01 2.44 20.27
N MET A 162 -2.56 3.67 20.41
CA MET A 162 -2.36 4.77 19.45
C MET A 162 -0.85 5.06 19.22
N PRO A 163 -0.41 5.24 17.97
CA PRO A 163 0.99 5.55 17.67
C PRO A 163 1.38 6.94 18.20
N LYS A 164 2.54 7.00 18.88
CA LYS A 164 3.18 8.22 19.41
C LYS A 164 3.84 9.09 18.33
N HIS A 165 4.22 8.48 17.19
CA HIS A 165 4.84 9.17 16.06
C HIS A 165 4.14 8.74 14.77
N VAL A 166 3.39 9.67 14.17
CA VAL A 166 2.84 9.50 12.82
C VAL A 166 3.98 9.78 11.84
N TYR A 167 4.29 8.84 10.96
CA TYR A 167 5.25 9.09 9.89
C TYR A 167 4.70 10.17 8.96
N ASP A 168 5.25 11.38 9.04
CA ASP A 168 5.06 12.44 8.06
C ASP A 168 6.26 12.45 7.11
N PHE A 169 5.98 12.29 5.81
CA PHE A 169 6.98 12.18 4.77
C PHE A 169 7.82 13.46 4.68
N ALA A 170 9.09 13.39 5.04
CA ALA A 170 10.02 14.49 4.82
C ALA A 170 10.34 14.60 3.31
N PRO A 171 10.24 15.80 2.70
CA PRO A 171 10.51 16.02 1.27
C PRO A 171 11.94 15.70 0.78
N GLU A 172 12.86 15.41 1.71
CA GLU A 172 14.31 15.38 1.49
C GLU A 172 14.92 13.96 1.45
N GLU A 173 14.10 12.92 1.52
CA GLU A 173 14.60 11.55 1.47
C GLU A 173 15.24 11.23 0.11
N LYS A 174 16.57 11.09 0.09
CA LYS A 174 17.35 10.78 -1.12
C LYS A 174 16.92 9.44 -1.75
N VAL A 175 16.33 9.49 -2.94
CA VAL A 175 15.90 8.30 -3.71
C VAL A 175 16.95 7.98 -4.78
N GLY A 176 17.41 6.71 -4.86
CA GLY A 176 18.40 6.25 -5.84
C GLY A 176 17.87 6.12 -7.28
N LYS A 177 16.55 6.09 -7.47
CA LYS A 177 15.88 6.15 -8.77
C LYS A 177 14.68 7.07 -8.66
N VAL A 178 14.71 8.16 -9.41
CA VAL A 178 13.72 9.23 -9.35
C VAL A 178 12.48 8.78 -10.12
N VAL A 179 11.37 8.60 -9.42
CA VAL A 179 10.05 8.46 -10.06
C VAL A 179 9.42 9.85 -10.09
N SER A 180 9.03 10.32 -11.28
CA SER A 180 8.31 11.59 -11.38
C SER A 180 7.07 11.55 -10.49
N PRO A 181 6.79 12.59 -9.70
CA PRO A 181 5.57 12.65 -8.92
C PRO A 181 4.34 12.48 -9.83
N LEU A 182 3.21 12.10 -9.24
CA LEU A 182 1.95 12.07 -9.96
C LEU A 182 1.57 13.52 -10.31
N ASP A 183 1.27 13.80 -11.57
CA ASP A 183 0.84 15.15 -11.95
C ASP A 183 -0.55 15.47 -11.39
N ASP A 184 -0.82 16.77 -11.16
CA ASP A 184 -2.06 17.24 -10.52
C ASP A 184 -3.34 16.83 -11.28
N VAL A 185 -3.25 16.61 -12.60
CA VAL A 185 -4.40 16.20 -13.42
C VAL A 185 -4.70 14.72 -13.16
N ALA A 186 -3.69 13.86 -13.26
CA ALA A 186 -3.79 12.45 -12.94
C ALA A 186 -4.20 12.23 -11.47
N GLN A 187 -3.64 13.00 -10.55
CA GLN A 187 -3.99 12.94 -9.12
C GLN A 187 -5.47 13.25 -8.90
N ARG A 188 -5.98 14.37 -9.43
CA ARG A 188 -7.40 14.74 -9.29
C ARG A 188 -8.33 13.73 -9.95
N PHE A 189 -7.95 13.22 -11.12
CA PHE A 189 -8.71 12.19 -11.81
C PHE A 189 -8.82 10.91 -10.97
N LEU A 190 -7.70 10.40 -10.48
CA LEU A 190 -7.67 9.17 -9.68
C LEU A 190 -8.44 9.34 -8.36
N LEU A 191 -8.25 10.45 -7.64
CA LEU A 191 -8.99 10.72 -6.41
C LEU A 191 -10.50 10.78 -6.65
N SER A 192 -10.93 11.47 -7.72
CA SER A 192 -12.35 11.54 -8.08
C SER A 192 -12.93 10.16 -8.43
N ALA A 193 -12.19 9.33 -9.16
CA ALA A 193 -12.63 7.99 -9.51
C ALA A 193 -12.72 7.07 -8.27
N ILE A 194 -11.73 7.13 -7.38
CA ILE A 194 -11.73 6.39 -6.11
C ILE A 194 -12.94 6.82 -5.25
N ASP A 195 -13.19 8.12 -5.10
CA ASP A 195 -14.32 8.63 -4.31
C ASP A 195 -15.67 8.16 -4.83
N LYS A 196 -15.82 8.03 -6.15
CA LYS A 196 -17.03 7.47 -6.77
C LYS A 196 -17.22 5.98 -6.48
N ILE A 197 -16.14 5.21 -6.37
CA ILE A 197 -16.21 3.78 -6.02
C ILE A 197 -16.57 3.63 -4.54
N LEU A 198 -15.86 4.35 -3.66
CA LEU A 198 -16.08 4.30 -2.21
C LEU A 198 -17.50 4.75 -1.82
N SER A 199 -18.01 5.84 -2.40
CA SER A 199 -19.37 6.32 -2.12
C SER A 199 -20.49 5.36 -2.53
N LYS A 200 -20.27 4.55 -3.58
CA LYS A 200 -21.22 3.50 -4.00
C LYS A 200 -21.21 2.31 -3.03
N ALA A 201 -20.06 1.99 -2.45
CA ALA A 201 -19.94 0.94 -1.43
C ALA A 201 -20.68 1.33 -0.14
N ASP A 202 -20.58 2.59 0.28
CA ASP A 202 -21.30 3.12 1.45
C ASP A 202 -22.83 3.13 1.28
N ALA A 203 -23.33 3.42 0.08
CA ALA A 203 -24.75 3.44 -0.21
C ALA A 203 -25.39 2.04 -0.08
N GLY A 204 -24.65 0.99 -0.42
CA GLY A 204 -25.08 -0.41 -0.24
C GLY A 204 -25.18 -0.80 1.24
N ASN A 205 -24.28 -0.30 2.09
CA ASN A 205 -24.27 -0.60 3.53
C ASN A 205 -25.41 0.09 4.31
N ARG A 206 -25.82 1.30 3.90
CA ARG A 206 -26.99 1.98 4.52
C ARG A 206 -28.33 1.32 4.17
N GLY A 207 -28.38 0.49 3.14
CA GLY A 207 -29.57 -0.29 2.76
C GLY A 207 -29.85 -1.49 3.68
N ILE A 208 -28.88 -1.92 4.48
CA ILE A 208 -28.99 -3.12 5.35
C ILE A 208 -29.32 -2.73 6.81
N THR A 209 -29.26 -1.43 7.17
CA THR A 209 -29.50 -0.96 8.55
C THR A 209 -30.97 -0.63 8.87
N LYS A 210 -31.92 -1.17 8.11
CA LYS A 210 -33.33 -1.13 8.48
C LYS A 210 -33.94 -2.51 8.29
N ILE A 211 -33.79 -3.38 9.29
CA ILE A 211 -34.82 -4.32 9.73
C ILE A 211 -34.45 -4.83 11.13
N LYS A 212 -35.38 -4.58 12.06
CA LYS A 212 -35.57 -5.08 13.44
C LYS A 212 -35.20 -4.13 14.59
N ALA A 213 -36.21 -3.37 14.99
CA ALA A 213 -36.75 -3.45 16.35
C ALA A 213 -38.19 -2.93 16.31
N TYR A 214 -39.18 -3.84 16.26
CA TYR A 214 -40.43 -3.88 17.03
C TYR A 214 -41.04 -5.28 16.84
#